data_AF-A0A529HWB3-F1
#
_entry.id   AF-A0A529HWB3-F1
#
_cell.length_a   1.000
_cell.length_b   1.000
_cell.length_c   1.000
_cell.angle_alpha   90.00
_cell.angle_beta   90.00
_cell.angle_gamma   90.00
#
_symmetry.space_group_name_H-M   'P 1'
#
loop_
_entity.id
_entity.type
_entity.pdbx_description
1 polymer ?
#
loop_
_entity_poly.entity_id
_entity_poly.type
_entity_poly.pdbx_seq_one_letter_code
_entity_poly.pdbx_strand_id
1 'polypeptide(L)'
;VEMMVARLEVGDNLRKAATYVYTSTAFPMLTGTLVTVAGFIPIGLNNSAAGEYTFTLFVVIAVSLLVSWIVAVLFAPLLGVTILPATMKAKHHDQPGRFTSMFRRVLVLSVRRHWLTIIATVLLFAASIAGFGLVQQQFFPPSDRPELIVDWNLPQNSSITETRDQMERFEGRALVGNPDIDHFSSYIGQGAVRFLLAYDVQPANPYFGQTVIVTKSIEARNRVKPALEKLLREEFVGTDAFVKPLELGPPVGRPVQYRVGGPDIQTVRDLAQEFAGIISANPQLAAPTFDWNEPQRVLRVDVLQDKARQLGITSSDIASALNSTVGGATITQLRDATYLIDVVARSREADRSSVATLQNMQLPTGTGDAIPLAAVANIRYELEQPTVWRRDRIPTIT
;
A
#
# COMPACT_ATOMS: atom_id res chain seq x y z
N VAL A 1 40.06 -24.96 -0.54
CA VAL A 1 41.11 -25.01 0.50
C VAL A 1 41.21 -26.39 1.13
N GLU A 2 40.14 -26.95 1.71
CA GLU A 2 40.16 -28.28 2.34
C GLU A 2 40.75 -29.38 1.45
N MET A 3 40.35 -29.46 0.18
CA MET A 3 40.89 -30.46 -0.75
C MET A 3 42.40 -30.28 -1.04
N MET A 4 42.94 -29.05 -0.92
CA MET A 4 44.39 -28.85 -1.01
C MET A 4 45.09 -29.39 0.23
N VAL A 5 44.53 -29.11 1.41
CA VAL A 5 45.04 -29.60 2.71
C VAL A 5 44.99 -31.13 2.76
N ALA A 6 43.87 -31.75 2.38
CA ALA A 6 43.73 -33.19 2.33
C ALA A 6 44.75 -33.84 1.38
N ARG A 7 45.03 -33.23 0.22
CA ARG A 7 46.07 -33.70 -0.70
C ARG A 7 47.48 -33.56 -0.12
N LEU A 8 47.76 -32.47 0.59
CA LEU A 8 49.03 -32.27 1.30
C LEU A 8 49.23 -33.28 2.43
N GLU A 9 48.18 -33.62 3.18
CA GLU A 9 48.20 -34.65 4.22
C GLU A 9 48.43 -36.06 3.66
N VAL A 10 47.93 -36.34 2.46
CA VAL A 10 48.18 -37.58 1.70
C VAL A 10 49.61 -37.63 1.12
N GLY A 11 50.36 -36.53 1.19
CA GLY A 11 51.78 -36.46 0.81
C GLY A 11 52.05 -35.92 -0.60
N ASP A 12 51.05 -35.35 -1.29
CA ASP A 12 51.30 -34.65 -2.55
C ASP A 12 52.09 -33.35 -2.30
N ASN A 13 52.95 -32.96 -3.25
CA ASN A 13 53.66 -31.69 -3.17
C ASN A 13 52.70 -30.50 -3.41
N LEU A 14 53.10 -29.32 -2.94
CA LEU A 14 52.24 -28.13 -2.88
C LEU A 14 51.71 -27.65 -4.24
N ARG A 15 52.54 -27.76 -5.30
CA ARG A 15 52.10 -27.45 -6.68
C ARG A 15 51.10 -28.48 -7.20
N LYS A 16 51.33 -29.77 -6.97
CA LYS A 16 50.43 -30.85 -7.40
C LYS A 16 49.10 -30.80 -6.65
N ALA A 17 49.12 -30.50 -5.34
CA ALA A 17 47.92 -30.29 -4.54
C ALA A 17 47.08 -29.10 -5.06
N ALA A 18 47.73 -27.99 -5.44
CA ALA A 18 47.05 -26.82 -6.02
C ALA A 18 46.44 -27.11 -7.40
N THR A 19 47.19 -27.75 -8.31
CA THR A 19 46.70 -28.12 -9.65
C THR A 19 45.58 -29.17 -9.58
N TYR A 20 45.64 -30.08 -8.60
CA TYR A 20 44.60 -31.08 -8.39
C TYR A 20 43.25 -30.47 -8.04
N VAL A 21 43.24 -29.43 -7.20
CA VAL A 21 42.01 -28.72 -6.84
C VAL A 21 41.37 -28.05 -8.05
N TYR A 22 42.16 -27.43 -8.93
CA TYR A 22 41.64 -26.89 -10.18
C TYR A 22 41.03 -27.98 -11.07
N THR A 23 41.78 -29.05 -11.34
CA THR A 23 41.34 -30.10 -12.29
C THR A 23 40.17 -30.95 -11.79
N SER A 24 40.08 -31.19 -10.48
CA SER A 24 39.09 -32.12 -9.93
C SER A 24 37.88 -31.46 -9.28
N THR A 25 38.01 -30.22 -8.81
CA THR A 25 36.92 -29.55 -8.04
C THR A 25 36.37 -28.29 -8.70
N ALA A 26 37.08 -27.66 -9.63
CA ALA A 26 36.60 -26.41 -10.24
C ALA A 26 35.30 -26.61 -11.04
N PHE A 27 35.19 -27.67 -11.85
CA PHE A 27 33.98 -27.97 -12.62
C PHE A 27 32.77 -28.35 -11.76
N PRO A 28 32.88 -29.28 -10.78
CA PRO A 28 31.79 -29.55 -9.84
C PRO A 28 31.33 -28.33 -9.03
N MET A 29 32.26 -27.44 -8.66
CA MET A 29 31.91 -26.19 -7.99
C MET A 29 31.15 -25.26 -8.93
N LEU A 30 31.56 -25.14 -10.20
CA LEU A 30 30.88 -24.31 -11.19
C LEU A 30 29.44 -24.78 -11.40
N THR A 31 29.25 -26.08 -11.64
CA THR A 31 27.91 -26.65 -11.87
C THR A 31 27.02 -26.45 -10.65
N GLY A 32 27.53 -26.65 -9.43
CA GLY A 32 26.80 -26.36 -8.20
C GLY A 32 26.39 -24.89 -8.07
N THR A 33 27.29 -23.95 -8.39
CA THR A 33 26.97 -22.51 -8.38
C THR A 33 25.93 -22.14 -9.42
N LEU A 34 26.04 -22.66 -10.65
CA LEU A 34 25.06 -22.40 -11.71
C LEU A 34 23.68 -22.98 -11.39
N VAL A 35 23.61 -24.18 -10.80
CA VAL A 35 22.35 -24.77 -10.32
C VAL A 35 21.73 -23.91 -9.22
N THR A 36 22.55 -23.38 -8.31
CA THR A 36 22.08 -22.45 -7.27
C THR A 36 21.49 -21.20 -7.89
N VAL A 37 22.22 -20.55 -8.81
CA VAL A 37 21.72 -19.36 -9.54
C VAL A 37 20.44 -19.67 -10.32
N ALA A 38 20.38 -20.84 -10.97
CA ALA A 38 19.20 -21.28 -11.71
C ALA A 38 17.96 -21.42 -10.81
N GLY A 39 18.14 -21.85 -9.56
CA GLY A 39 17.08 -21.90 -8.55
C GLY A 39 16.48 -20.54 -8.20
N PHE A 40 17.23 -19.44 -8.39
CA PHE A 40 16.75 -18.07 -8.14
C PHE A 40 16.17 -17.38 -9.39
N ILE A 41 16.30 -17.95 -10.60
CA ILE A 41 15.78 -17.36 -11.84
C ILE A 41 14.28 -17.04 -11.78
N PRO A 42 13.39 -17.90 -11.23
CA PRO A 42 11.96 -17.60 -11.18
C PRO A 42 11.63 -16.28 -10.47
N ILE A 43 12.45 -15.89 -9.48
CA ILE A 43 12.28 -14.64 -8.73
C ILE A 43 12.62 -13.43 -9.63
N GLY A 44 13.71 -13.52 -10.39
CA GLY A 44 14.15 -12.43 -11.29
C GLY A 44 13.26 -12.22 -12.52
N LEU A 45 12.44 -13.21 -12.90
CA LEU A 45 11.52 -13.13 -14.03
C LEU A 45 10.09 -12.69 -13.64
N ASN A 46 9.87 -12.36 -12.37
CA ASN A 46 8.58 -11.92 -11.88
C ASN A 46 8.32 -10.44 -12.24
N ASN A 47 7.33 -10.18 -13.10
CA ASN A 47 6.95 -8.84 -13.55
C ASN A 47 5.96 -8.10 -12.61
N SER A 48 5.69 -8.65 -11.43
CA SER A 48 4.83 -7.98 -10.44
C SER A 48 5.59 -6.90 -9.67
N ALA A 49 4.87 -6.03 -8.95
CA ALA A 49 5.48 -5.06 -8.04
C ALA A 49 6.32 -5.73 -6.93
N ALA A 50 5.99 -6.95 -6.52
CA ALA A 50 6.84 -7.74 -5.62
C ALA A 50 8.18 -8.16 -6.30
N GLY A 51 8.15 -8.36 -7.62
CA GLY A 51 9.33 -8.61 -8.45
C GLY A 51 10.35 -7.49 -8.34
N GLU A 52 9.94 -6.22 -8.35
CA GLU A 52 10.85 -5.08 -8.20
C GLU A 52 11.67 -5.14 -6.91
N TYR A 53 11.06 -5.53 -5.78
CA TYR A 53 11.76 -5.70 -4.51
C TYR A 53 12.78 -6.85 -4.54
N THR A 54 12.43 -7.95 -5.20
CA THR A 54 13.26 -9.17 -5.21
C THR A 54 14.29 -9.21 -6.35
N PHE A 55 14.15 -8.35 -7.35
CA PHE A 55 15.04 -8.30 -8.50
C PHE A 55 16.47 -7.96 -8.11
N THR A 56 16.66 -6.96 -7.24
CA THR A 56 17.99 -6.59 -6.73
C THR A 56 18.64 -7.76 -6.00
N LEU A 57 17.87 -8.52 -5.20
CA LEU A 57 18.36 -9.71 -4.50
C LEU A 57 18.84 -10.78 -5.50
N PHE A 58 18.08 -11.04 -6.56
CA PHE A 58 18.48 -11.98 -7.61
C PHE A 58 19.80 -11.56 -8.27
N VAL A 59 19.90 -10.29 -8.71
CA VAL A 59 21.10 -9.79 -9.39
C VAL A 59 22.32 -9.85 -8.47
N VAL A 60 22.18 -9.42 -7.21
CA VAL A 60 23.26 -9.44 -6.23
C VAL A 60 23.73 -10.87 -5.96
N ILE A 61 22.81 -11.82 -5.74
CA ILE A 61 23.17 -13.23 -5.49
C ILE A 61 23.82 -13.85 -6.73
N ALA A 62 23.24 -13.66 -7.92
CA ALA A 62 23.75 -14.24 -9.16
C ALA A 62 25.18 -13.75 -9.46
N VAL A 63 25.39 -12.44 -9.43
CA VAL A 63 26.72 -11.84 -9.66
C VAL A 63 27.69 -12.25 -8.56
N SER A 64 27.28 -12.20 -7.29
CA SER A 64 28.16 -12.57 -6.17
C SER A 64 28.58 -14.03 -6.21
N LEU A 65 27.69 -14.97 -6.53
CA LEU A 65 28.03 -16.39 -6.65
C LEU A 65 28.98 -16.66 -7.82
N LEU A 66 28.75 -16.02 -8.98
CA LEU A 66 29.62 -16.17 -10.14
C LEU A 66 31.01 -15.59 -9.88
N VAL A 67 31.09 -14.37 -9.33
CA VAL A 67 32.36 -13.75 -8.97
C VAL A 67 33.06 -14.54 -7.86
N SER A 68 32.32 -15.01 -6.85
CA SER A 68 32.86 -15.85 -5.77
C SER A 68 33.48 -17.14 -6.32
N TRP A 69 32.88 -17.77 -7.33
CA TRP A 69 33.47 -18.94 -7.96
C TRP A 69 34.79 -18.61 -8.67
N ILE A 70 34.82 -17.51 -9.44
CA ILE A 70 36.04 -17.04 -10.10
C ILE A 70 37.14 -16.80 -9.06
N VAL A 71 36.81 -16.10 -7.97
CA VAL A 71 37.75 -15.82 -6.88
C VAL A 71 38.24 -17.11 -6.23
N ALA A 72 37.33 -18.05 -5.92
CA ALA A 72 37.68 -19.31 -5.29
C ALA A 72 38.61 -20.18 -6.16
N VAL A 73 38.37 -20.22 -7.47
CA VAL A 73 39.16 -21.05 -8.39
C VAL A 73 40.52 -20.42 -8.70
N LEU A 74 40.62 -19.10 -8.78
CA LEU A 74 41.87 -18.41 -9.12
C LEU A 74 42.73 -18.10 -7.89
N PHE A 75 42.13 -17.54 -6.84
CA PHE A 75 42.89 -17.05 -5.69
C PHE A 75 43.09 -18.12 -4.62
N ALA A 76 42.16 -19.05 -4.40
CA ALA A 76 42.35 -20.05 -3.35
C ALA A 76 43.56 -20.98 -3.59
N PRO A 77 43.84 -21.44 -4.82
CA PRO A 77 45.08 -22.19 -5.10
C PRO A 77 46.32 -21.33 -4.97
N LEU A 78 46.28 -20.07 -5.42
CA LEU A 78 47.40 -19.14 -5.32
C LEU A 78 47.75 -18.83 -3.86
N LEU A 79 46.75 -18.47 -3.05
CA LEU A 79 46.90 -18.21 -1.62
C LEU A 79 47.28 -19.49 -0.86
N GLY A 80 46.74 -20.64 -1.27
CA GLY A 80 47.16 -21.93 -0.75
C GLY A 80 48.64 -22.17 -0.99
N VAL A 81 49.19 -21.81 -2.15
CA VAL A 81 50.61 -21.96 -2.46
C VAL A 81 51.52 -21.01 -1.67
N THR A 82 51.05 -19.80 -1.40
CA THR A 82 51.84 -18.78 -0.69
C THR A 82 51.80 -18.92 0.83
N ILE A 83 50.70 -19.45 1.38
CA ILE A 83 50.46 -19.46 2.83
C ILE A 83 50.61 -20.87 3.44
N LEU A 84 50.30 -21.96 2.70
CA LEU A 84 50.35 -23.30 3.28
C LEU A 84 51.80 -23.80 3.45
N PRO A 85 52.09 -24.54 4.53
CA PRO A 85 53.41 -25.15 4.74
C PRO A 85 53.73 -26.23 3.69
N ALA A 86 55.02 -26.37 3.37
CA ALA A 86 55.54 -27.28 2.34
C ALA A 86 55.06 -28.74 2.45
N THR A 87 54.82 -29.21 3.68
CA THR A 87 54.22 -30.51 3.98
C THR A 87 53.37 -30.39 5.25
N MET A 88 52.22 -31.05 5.28
CA MET A 88 51.46 -31.29 6.51
C MET A 88 51.55 -32.77 6.83
N LYS A 89 52.04 -33.12 8.03
CA LYS A 89 51.96 -34.51 8.50
C LYS A 89 50.50 -34.79 8.82
N ALA A 90 49.93 -35.84 8.22
CA ALA A 90 48.62 -36.35 8.61
C ALA A 90 48.63 -36.63 10.13
N LYS A 91 47.97 -35.79 10.92
CA LYS A 91 47.60 -36.14 12.29
C LYS A 91 46.38 -37.03 12.18
N HIS A 92 46.59 -38.30 11.82
CA HIS A 92 45.57 -39.31 12.07
C HIS A 92 45.38 -39.39 13.58
N HIS A 93 44.31 -38.78 14.09
CA HIS A 93 43.78 -39.16 15.38
C HIS A 93 43.30 -40.60 15.25
N ASP A 94 44.14 -41.56 15.68
CA ASP A 94 43.89 -43.01 15.62
C ASP A 94 42.63 -43.47 16.37
N GLN A 95 42.01 -42.58 17.14
CA GLN A 95 40.70 -42.83 17.73
C GLN A 95 39.64 -41.99 17.00
N PRO A 96 38.63 -42.62 16.35
CA PRO A 96 37.52 -41.87 15.80
C PRO A 96 36.88 -41.09 16.95
N GLY A 97 36.81 -39.76 16.81
CA GLY A 97 36.13 -38.92 17.78
C GLY A 97 34.72 -39.44 18.04
N ARG A 98 34.16 -39.15 19.23
CA ARG A 98 32.81 -39.60 19.62
C ARG A 98 31.79 -39.35 18.51
N PHE A 99 31.87 -38.19 17.84
CA PHE A 99 31.05 -37.85 16.68
C PHE A 99 31.25 -38.78 15.48
N THR A 100 32.49 -39.03 15.07
CA THR A 100 32.81 -39.94 13.95
C THR A 100 32.33 -41.37 14.24
N SER A 101 32.45 -41.83 15.47
CA SER A 101 31.97 -43.16 15.90
C SER A 101 30.44 -43.27 15.87
N MET A 102 29.73 -42.21 16.28
CA MET A 102 28.27 -42.11 16.23
C MET A 102 27.78 -42.04 14.78
N PHE A 103 28.39 -41.19 13.96
CA PHE A 103 28.09 -41.08 12.53
C PHE A 103 28.26 -42.42 11.83
N ARG A 104 29.37 -43.13 12.10
CA ARG A 104 29.61 -44.48 11.56
C ARG A 104 28.53 -45.48 11.97
N ARG A 105 28.08 -45.46 13.23
CA ARG A 105 26.99 -46.34 13.69
C ARG A 105 25.67 -46.05 12.99
N VAL A 106 25.29 -44.78 12.88
CA VAL A 106 24.08 -44.35 12.19
C VAL A 106 24.15 -44.74 10.70
N LEU A 107 25.28 -44.49 10.05
CA LEU A 107 25.49 -44.83 8.64
C LEU A 107 25.35 -46.34 8.39
N VAL A 108 26.01 -47.17 9.22
CA VAL A 108 25.91 -48.64 9.09
C VAL A 108 24.48 -49.12 9.36
N LEU A 109 23.77 -48.53 10.33
CA LEU A 109 22.37 -48.87 10.60
C LEU A 109 21.46 -48.48 9.42
N SER A 110 21.67 -47.30 8.84
CA SER A 110 20.94 -46.81 7.68
C SER A 110 21.10 -47.71 6.46
N VAL A 111 22.33 -48.14 6.17
CA VAL A 111 22.61 -49.05 5.04
C VAL A 111 22.06 -50.46 5.30
N ARG A 112 22.21 -50.99 6.52
CA ARG A 112 21.70 -52.34 6.87
C ARG A 112 20.17 -52.42 6.82
N ARG A 113 19.46 -51.31 7.10
CA ARG A 113 17.99 -51.24 7.08
C ARG A 113 17.48 -50.17 6.11
N HIS A 114 17.91 -50.25 4.85
CA HIS A 114 17.59 -49.26 3.82
C HIS A 114 16.08 -49.00 3.63
N TRP A 115 15.22 -50.02 3.70
CA TRP A 115 13.76 -49.82 3.66
C TRP A 115 13.22 -48.99 4.83
N LEU A 116 13.77 -49.20 6.03
CA LEU A 116 13.36 -48.44 7.22
C LEU A 116 13.77 -46.97 7.08
N THR A 117 14.95 -46.69 6.51
CA THR A 117 15.37 -45.31 6.23
C THR A 117 14.51 -44.64 5.15
N ILE A 118 14.14 -45.37 4.10
CA ILE A 118 13.24 -44.83 3.06
C ILE A 118 11.87 -44.52 3.66
N ILE A 119 11.27 -45.45 4.39
CA ILE A 119 9.96 -45.26 5.03
C ILE A 119 10.00 -44.10 6.03
N ALA A 120 11.04 -44.03 6.88
CA ALA A 120 11.19 -42.94 7.82
C ALA A 120 11.31 -41.57 7.12
N THR A 121 12.05 -41.52 5.99
CA THR A 121 12.21 -40.30 5.19
C THR A 121 10.90 -39.87 4.56
N VAL A 122 10.14 -40.82 3.99
CA VAL A 122 8.82 -40.57 3.41
C VAL A 122 7.82 -40.12 4.47
N LEU A 123 7.82 -40.73 5.65
CA LEU A 123 6.95 -40.33 6.76
C LEU A 123 7.30 -38.93 7.28
N LEU A 124 8.59 -38.61 7.45
CA LEU A 124 9.01 -37.27 7.85
C LEU A 124 8.64 -36.22 6.80
N PHE A 125 8.79 -36.56 5.51
CA PHE A 125 8.39 -35.67 4.42
C PHE A 125 6.88 -35.44 4.39
N ALA A 126 6.08 -36.51 4.53
CA ALA A 126 4.62 -36.41 4.61
C ALA A 126 4.17 -35.60 5.84
N ALA A 127 4.81 -35.81 6.99
CA ALA A 127 4.55 -35.04 8.21
C ALA A 127 4.90 -33.55 8.03
N SER A 128 6.00 -33.24 7.32
CA SER A 128 6.37 -31.87 6.97
C SER A 128 5.32 -31.19 6.09
N ILE A 129 4.82 -31.89 5.05
CA ILE A 129 3.75 -31.39 4.18
C ILE A 129 2.47 -31.15 4.98
N ALA A 130 2.08 -32.09 5.83
CA ALA A 130 0.90 -31.94 6.68
C ALA A 130 1.05 -30.75 7.65
N GLY A 131 2.24 -30.56 8.23
CA GLY A 131 2.55 -29.42 9.09
C GLY A 131 2.55 -28.08 8.34
N PHE A 132 2.92 -28.07 7.06
CA PHE A 132 2.93 -26.85 6.24
C PHE A 132 1.53 -26.23 6.09
N GLY A 133 0.46 -27.04 6.14
CA GLY A 133 -0.92 -26.53 6.10
C GLY A 133 -1.32 -25.69 7.32
N LEU A 134 -0.58 -25.77 8.43
CA LEU A 134 -0.82 -24.97 9.64
C LEU A 134 -0.07 -23.63 9.61
N VAL A 135 0.85 -23.43 8.66
CA VAL A 135 1.67 -22.23 8.57
C VAL A 135 0.85 -21.13 7.91
N GLN A 136 0.58 -20.06 8.66
CA GLN A 136 -0.08 -18.88 8.15
C GLN A 136 0.81 -18.19 7.11
N GLN A 137 0.22 -17.85 5.96
CA GLN A 137 0.91 -17.15 4.88
C GLN A 137 0.63 -15.65 5.00
N GLN A 138 1.69 -14.85 5.00
CA GLN A 138 1.59 -13.39 4.90
C GLN A 138 2.30 -12.93 3.63
N PHE A 139 1.71 -11.97 2.92
CA PHE A 139 2.27 -11.47 1.66
C PHE A 139 3.45 -10.51 1.89
N PHE A 140 3.29 -9.55 2.80
CA PHE A 140 4.36 -8.63 3.24
C PHE A 140 4.35 -8.48 4.76
N PRO A 141 5.54 -8.39 5.39
CA PRO A 141 5.63 -8.02 6.80
C PRO A 141 5.28 -6.54 7.02
N PRO A 142 4.85 -6.16 8.24
CA PRO A 142 4.68 -4.75 8.59
C PRO A 142 6.03 -4.02 8.55
N SER A 143 6.01 -2.72 8.24
CA SER A 143 7.23 -1.90 8.25
C SER A 143 7.79 -1.71 9.65
N ASP A 144 9.12 -1.64 9.74
CA ASP A 144 9.92 -1.27 10.90
C ASP A 144 10.03 0.25 11.11
N ARG A 145 9.28 1.04 10.34
CA ARG A 145 9.35 2.49 10.46
C ARG A 145 8.50 3.06 11.60
N PRO A 146 8.89 4.20 12.19
CA PRO A 146 8.18 4.81 13.32
C PRO A 146 6.96 5.63 12.90
N GLU A 147 6.67 5.80 11.61
CA GLU A 147 5.53 6.59 11.17
C GLU A 147 4.19 5.82 11.27
N LEU A 148 3.14 6.56 11.60
CA LEU A 148 1.74 6.15 11.52
C LEU A 148 0.99 7.12 10.62
N ILE A 149 0.02 6.59 9.90
CA ILE A 149 -0.89 7.38 9.07
C ILE A 149 -2.29 7.19 9.63
N VAL A 150 -3.02 8.30 9.74
CA VAL A 150 -4.45 8.29 10.01
C VAL A 150 -5.16 8.81 8.77
N ASP A 151 -5.91 7.94 8.11
CA ASP A 151 -6.80 8.33 7.02
C ASP A 151 -8.14 8.75 7.63
N TRP A 152 -8.65 9.91 7.21
CA TRP A 152 -9.93 10.46 7.62
C TRP A 152 -10.91 10.41 6.45
N ASN A 153 -11.96 9.63 6.59
CA ASN A 153 -13.09 9.59 5.67
C ASN A 153 -14.34 10.02 6.42
N LEU A 154 -14.71 11.28 6.26
CA LEU A 154 -15.99 11.80 6.77
C LEU A 154 -17.12 11.39 5.83
N PRO A 155 -18.39 11.47 6.28
CA PRO A 155 -19.54 11.31 5.39
C PRO A 155 -19.42 12.22 4.17
N GLN A 156 -19.75 11.71 2.97
CA GLN A 156 -19.45 12.41 1.71
C GLN A 156 -20.15 13.76 1.54
N ASN A 157 -21.20 14.01 2.32
CA ASN A 157 -21.93 15.28 2.35
C ASN A 157 -21.29 16.34 3.30
N SER A 158 -20.13 16.04 3.90
CA SER A 158 -19.44 16.93 4.82
C SER A 158 -18.69 18.05 4.10
N SER A 159 -18.62 19.23 4.71
CA SER A 159 -17.82 20.34 4.21
C SER A 159 -16.34 20.16 4.56
N ILE A 160 -15.47 20.83 3.80
CA ILE A 160 -14.04 20.90 4.12
C ILE A 160 -13.77 21.51 5.50
N THR A 161 -14.65 22.40 5.97
CA THR A 161 -14.56 22.99 7.31
C THR A 161 -14.81 21.96 8.39
N GLU A 162 -15.78 21.07 8.23
CA GLU A 162 -16.02 19.98 9.19
C GLU A 162 -14.80 19.04 9.24
N THR A 163 -14.24 18.67 8.08
CA THR A 163 -13.02 17.86 8.01
C THR A 163 -11.87 18.52 8.77
N ARG A 164 -11.64 19.83 8.56
CA ARG A 164 -10.64 20.60 9.31
C ARG A 164 -10.92 20.55 10.80
N ASP A 165 -12.15 20.86 11.22
CA ASP A 165 -12.49 21.02 12.63
C ASP A 165 -12.34 19.68 13.39
N GLN A 166 -12.66 18.54 12.75
CA GLN A 166 -12.39 17.21 13.31
C GLN A 166 -10.89 16.91 13.41
N MET A 167 -10.11 17.21 12.37
CA MET A 167 -8.65 16.98 12.38
C MET A 167 -7.97 17.87 13.43
N GLU A 168 -8.32 19.15 13.55
CA GLU A 168 -7.78 20.06 14.57
C GLU A 168 -8.13 19.60 15.99
N ARG A 169 -9.36 19.12 16.21
CA ARG A 169 -9.77 18.52 17.48
C ARG A 169 -8.94 17.28 17.81
N PHE A 170 -8.66 16.42 16.84
CA PHE A 170 -7.79 15.26 17.01
C PHE A 170 -6.36 15.65 17.35
N GLU A 171 -5.80 16.63 16.64
CA GLU A 171 -4.46 17.15 16.90
C GLU A 171 -4.31 17.61 18.35
N GLY A 172 -5.23 18.47 18.81
CA GLY A 172 -5.21 18.98 20.18
C GLY A 172 -5.41 17.90 21.25
N ARG A 173 -6.17 16.85 20.95
CA ARG A 173 -6.53 15.80 21.91
C ARG A 173 -5.50 14.67 22.00
N ALA A 174 -4.90 14.29 20.88
CA ALA A 174 -4.11 13.07 20.73
C ALA A 174 -2.63 13.32 20.47
N LEU A 175 -2.30 14.41 19.77
CA LEU A 175 -0.96 14.65 19.22
C LEU A 175 -0.20 15.71 20.03
N VAL A 176 -0.83 16.85 20.28
CA VAL A 176 -0.20 17.97 20.98
C VAL A 176 0.09 17.59 22.44
N GLY A 177 1.35 17.73 22.85
CA GLY A 177 1.79 17.41 24.21
C GLY A 177 2.00 15.92 24.49
N ASN A 178 1.85 15.05 23.50
CA ASN A 178 2.08 13.62 23.66
C ASN A 178 3.60 13.31 23.67
N PRO A 179 4.15 12.69 24.73
CA PRO A 179 5.59 12.43 24.83
C PRO A 179 6.11 11.39 23.83
N ASP A 180 5.24 10.53 23.28
CA ASP A 180 5.61 9.48 22.34
C ASP A 180 5.68 9.98 20.87
N ILE A 181 5.17 11.17 20.60
CA ILE A 181 5.14 11.81 19.28
C ILE A 181 6.31 12.77 19.15
N ASP A 182 6.98 12.75 18.01
CA ASP A 182 8.05 13.68 17.67
C ASP A 182 7.50 14.87 16.87
N HIS A 183 6.87 14.58 15.73
CA HIS A 183 6.21 15.58 14.89
C HIS A 183 5.06 14.97 14.08
N PHE A 184 4.17 15.81 13.56
CA PHE A 184 3.08 15.39 12.69
C PHE A 184 2.79 16.45 11.64
N SER A 185 2.11 16.04 10.56
CA SER A 185 1.61 16.90 9.51
C SER A 185 0.20 16.47 9.11
N SER A 186 -0.70 17.43 8.92
CA SER A 186 -2.08 17.20 8.53
C SER A 186 -2.36 17.76 7.14
N TYR A 187 -3.01 16.96 6.32
CA TYR A 187 -3.44 17.29 4.98
C TYR A 187 -4.96 17.27 4.95
N ILE A 188 -5.56 18.45 4.86
CA ILE A 188 -7.02 18.62 4.86
C ILE A 188 -7.50 18.73 3.43
N GLY A 189 -8.45 17.88 3.04
CA GLY A 189 -9.03 17.86 1.69
C GLY A 189 -8.23 17.06 0.67
N GLN A 190 -7.12 16.44 1.07
CA GLN A 190 -6.22 15.71 0.18
C GLN A 190 -5.30 14.77 0.97
N GLY A 191 -4.72 13.78 0.28
CA GLY A 191 -3.67 12.95 0.84
C GLY A 191 -2.32 13.67 0.94
N ALA A 192 -1.41 13.12 1.75
CA ALA A 192 -0.03 13.55 1.78
C ALA A 192 0.64 13.31 0.42
N VAL A 193 1.57 14.21 0.08
CA VAL A 193 2.38 14.07 -1.14
C VAL A 193 3.19 12.78 -1.07
N ARG A 194 3.32 12.08 -2.19
CA ARG A 194 4.10 10.84 -2.27
C ARG A 194 5.55 11.08 -1.81
N PHE A 195 5.95 10.41 -0.72
CA PHE A 195 7.32 10.47 -0.19
C PHE A 195 8.05 9.12 -0.25
N LEU A 196 7.37 8.04 -0.66
CA LEU A 196 7.96 6.74 -0.89
C LEU A 196 7.19 5.95 -1.95
N LEU A 197 7.85 4.93 -2.53
CA LEU A 197 7.32 4.17 -3.66
C LEU A 197 6.03 3.43 -3.30
N ALA A 198 5.96 2.80 -2.14
CA ALA A 198 4.78 2.10 -1.64
C ALA A 198 3.60 3.01 -1.22
N TYR A 199 3.75 4.34 -1.26
CA TYR A 199 2.75 5.25 -0.73
C TYR A 199 1.57 5.41 -1.70
N ASP A 200 0.36 5.22 -1.19
CA ASP A 200 -0.87 5.43 -1.94
C ASP A 200 -1.38 6.86 -1.78
N VAL A 201 -1.40 7.60 -2.88
CA VAL A 201 -1.85 8.99 -2.91
C VAL A 201 -3.35 9.01 -3.17
N GLN A 202 -4.11 9.44 -2.17
CA GLN A 202 -5.56 9.59 -2.29
C GLN A 202 -5.93 10.84 -3.09
N PRO A 203 -7.03 10.80 -3.86
CA PRO A 203 -7.54 11.98 -4.57
C PRO A 203 -8.00 13.06 -3.59
N ALA A 204 -7.93 14.32 -4.03
CA ALA A 204 -8.43 15.44 -3.25
C ALA A 204 -9.96 15.43 -3.18
N ASN A 205 -10.50 15.48 -1.96
CA ASN A 205 -11.95 15.48 -1.67
C ASN A 205 -12.24 16.27 -0.39
N PRO A 206 -13.35 17.04 -0.31
CA PRO A 206 -13.68 17.83 0.89
C PRO A 206 -13.86 17.02 2.17
N TYR A 207 -14.35 15.80 2.05
CA TYR A 207 -14.63 14.87 3.16
C TYR A 207 -13.43 13.98 3.51
N PHE A 208 -12.29 14.14 2.83
CA PHE A 208 -11.08 13.35 3.06
C PHE A 208 -10.00 14.19 3.74
N GLY A 209 -9.23 13.55 4.61
CA GLY A 209 -8.02 14.12 5.17
C GLY A 209 -7.00 13.04 5.55
N GLN A 210 -5.76 13.43 5.74
CA GLN A 210 -4.72 12.50 6.15
C GLN A 210 -3.77 13.15 7.16
N THR A 211 -3.50 12.45 8.26
CA THR A 211 -2.52 12.88 9.25
C THR A 211 -1.34 11.92 9.23
N VAL A 212 -0.15 12.44 8.97
CA VAL A 212 1.11 11.70 9.04
C VAL A 212 1.78 12.01 10.37
N ILE A 213 1.98 10.97 11.19
CA ILE A 213 2.51 11.07 12.55
C ILE A 213 3.85 10.36 12.60
N VAL A 214 4.89 11.05 13.06
CA VAL A 214 6.20 10.46 13.32
C VAL A 214 6.37 10.28 14.82
N THR A 215 6.49 9.02 15.25
CA THR A 215 6.74 8.69 16.66
C THR A 215 8.24 8.64 16.95
N LYS A 216 8.62 8.75 18.23
CA LYS A 216 10.05 8.75 18.62
C LYS A 216 10.74 7.39 18.44
N SER A 217 9.99 6.31 18.45
CA SER A 217 10.52 4.95 18.28
C SER A 217 9.42 3.96 17.86
N ILE A 218 9.81 2.77 17.41
CA ILE A 218 8.86 1.70 17.05
C ILE A 218 8.05 1.25 18.27
N GLU A 219 8.65 1.23 19.45
CA GLU A 219 7.96 0.91 20.70
C GLU A 219 6.91 1.97 21.04
N ALA A 220 7.23 3.26 20.81
CA ALA A 220 6.30 4.36 20.96
C ALA A 220 5.14 4.21 19.96
N ARG A 221 5.43 3.95 18.69
CA ARG A 221 4.44 3.64 17.65
C ARG A 221 3.46 2.54 18.07
N ASN A 222 3.97 1.45 18.62
CA ASN A 222 3.18 0.29 19.02
C ASN A 222 2.28 0.57 20.25
N ARG A 223 2.63 1.57 21.08
CA ARG A 223 1.75 2.08 22.15
C ARG A 223 0.74 3.10 21.63
N VAL A 224 1.17 4.01 20.76
CA VAL A 224 0.35 5.09 20.20
C VAL A 224 -0.76 4.53 19.33
N LYS A 225 -0.48 3.57 18.44
CA LYS A 225 -1.48 2.99 17.52
C LYS A 225 -2.78 2.54 18.21
N PRO A 226 -2.76 1.62 19.20
CA PRO A 226 -3.99 1.19 19.87
C PRO A 226 -4.64 2.31 20.68
N ALA A 227 -3.87 3.27 21.21
CA ALA A 227 -4.41 4.43 21.91
C ALA A 227 -5.19 5.36 20.95
N LEU A 228 -4.66 5.60 19.75
CA LEU A 228 -5.35 6.34 18.70
C LEU A 228 -6.59 5.61 18.22
N GLU A 229 -6.51 4.31 17.93
CA GLU A 229 -7.66 3.49 17.53
C GLU A 229 -8.79 3.51 18.56
N LYS A 230 -8.44 3.49 19.86
CA LYS A 230 -9.40 3.61 20.95
C LYS A 230 -10.05 5.01 20.97
N LEU A 231 -9.23 6.05 20.91
CA LEU A 231 -9.70 7.45 20.92
C LEU A 231 -10.64 7.73 19.75
N LEU A 232 -10.27 7.31 18.55
CA LEU A 232 -11.07 7.51 17.34
C LEU A 232 -12.43 6.81 17.46
N ARG A 233 -12.46 5.59 18.01
CA ARG A 233 -13.69 4.84 18.23
C ARG A 233 -14.62 5.48 19.27
N GLU A 234 -14.06 6.07 20.33
CA GLU A 234 -14.85 6.63 21.45
C GLU A 234 -15.29 8.07 21.19
N GLU A 235 -14.46 8.89 20.56
CA GLU A 235 -14.66 10.33 20.44
C GLU A 235 -15.10 10.81 19.03
N PHE A 236 -14.81 10.06 17.97
CA PHE A 236 -15.05 10.46 16.57
C PHE A 236 -16.13 9.58 15.90
N VAL A 237 -17.31 9.55 16.52
CA VAL A 237 -18.46 8.79 16.02
C VAL A 237 -18.97 9.39 14.70
N GLY A 238 -19.22 8.52 13.71
CA GLY A 238 -19.70 8.94 12.40
C GLY A 238 -18.62 9.29 11.39
N THR A 239 -17.35 9.23 11.80
CA THR A 239 -16.19 9.44 10.92
C THR A 239 -15.40 8.13 10.82
N ASP A 240 -15.10 7.71 9.61
CA ASP A 240 -14.22 6.57 9.37
C ASP A 240 -12.76 7.01 9.45
N ALA A 241 -12.15 6.83 10.62
CA ALA A 241 -10.75 7.13 10.86
C ALA A 241 -9.93 5.84 10.97
N PHE A 242 -9.03 5.60 10.01
CA PHE A 242 -8.25 4.37 9.92
C PHE A 242 -6.77 4.62 10.24
N VAL A 243 -6.29 4.02 11.33
CA VAL A 243 -4.88 4.11 11.75
C VAL A 243 -4.09 2.95 11.15
N LYS A 244 -3.12 3.27 10.30
CA LYS A 244 -2.26 2.26 9.67
C LYS A 244 -0.77 2.59 9.83
N PRO A 245 0.08 1.57 10.04
CA PRO A 245 1.51 1.75 9.84
C PRO A 245 1.77 1.91 8.34
N LEU A 246 2.94 2.44 8.03
CA LEU A 246 3.42 2.47 6.67
C LEU A 246 3.72 1.04 6.17
N GLU A 247 3.36 0.73 4.93
CA GLU A 247 3.57 -0.60 4.35
C GLU A 247 4.89 -0.68 3.58
N LEU A 248 5.56 -1.84 3.63
CA LEU A 248 6.82 -2.07 2.90
C LEU A 248 6.57 -2.49 1.44
N GLY A 249 5.38 -3.00 1.13
CA GLY A 249 5.01 -3.54 -0.18
C GLY A 249 4.08 -2.63 -0.98
N PRO A 250 3.51 -3.11 -2.09
CA PRO A 250 2.47 -2.39 -2.82
C PRO A 250 1.31 -2.04 -1.87
N PRO A 251 0.74 -0.83 -1.95
CA PRO A 251 -0.32 -0.42 -1.05
C PRO A 251 -1.55 -1.30 -1.28
N VAL A 252 -2.04 -1.92 -0.21
CA VAL A 252 -3.25 -2.75 -0.26
C VAL A 252 -4.47 -2.07 0.34
N GLY A 253 -4.29 -0.96 1.05
CA GLY A 253 -5.37 -0.25 1.75
C GLY A 253 -5.77 -1.00 3.03
N ARG A 254 -7.06 -1.31 3.18
CA ARG A 254 -7.53 -2.16 4.30
C ARG A 254 -7.16 -3.63 4.04
N PRO A 255 -6.82 -4.43 5.07
CA PRO A 255 -6.38 -5.82 4.89
C PRO A 255 -7.41 -6.74 4.22
N VAL A 256 -8.71 -6.47 4.43
CA VAL A 256 -9.81 -7.23 3.85
C VAL A 256 -10.77 -6.24 3.20
N GLN A 257 -11.05 -6.45 1.91
CA GLN A 257 -11.94 -5.62 1.09
C GLN A 257 -12.76 -6.52 0.19
N TYR A 258 -13.99 -6.13 -0.08
CA TYR A 258 -14.89 -6.84 -0.99
C TYR A 258 -15.44 -5.85 -1.99
N ARG A 259 -15.50 -6.24 -3.26
CA ARG A 259 -16.03 -5.35 -4.31
C ARG A 259 -17.37 -5.85 -4.78
N VAL A 260 -18.37 -4.97 -4.71
CA VAL A 260 -19.71 -5.21 -5.24
C VAL A 260 -19.89 -4.30 -6.45
N GLY A 261 -19.92 -4.88 -7.65
CA GLY A 261 -20.01 -4.15 -8.91
C GLY A 261 -21.30 -4.46 -9.66
N GLY A 262 -21.90 -3.45 -10.29
CA GLY A 262 -23.13 -3.60 -11.07
C GLY A 262 -23.48 -2.35 -11.87
N PRO A 263 -24.33 -2.48 -12.91
CA PRO A 263 -24.68 -1.37 -13.79
C PRO A 263 -25.62 -0.35 -13.13
N ASP A 264 -26.44 -0.79 -12.18
CA ASP A 264 -27.39 0.06 -11.46
C ASP A 264 -26.85 0.45 -10.08
N ILE A 265 -26.76 1.76 -9.83
CA ILE A 265 -26.16 2.30 -8.61
C ILE A 265 -26.97 1.92 -7.37
N GLN A 266 -28.30 1.99 -7.44
CA GLN A 266 -29.13 1.74 -6.26
C GLN A 266 -29.09 0.26 -5.86
N THR A 267 -29.19 -0.64 -6.84
CA THR A 267 -29.06 -2.08 -6.62
C THR A 267 -27.71 -2.45 -6.00
N VAL A 268 -26.61 -1.86 -6.48
CA VAL A 268 -25.27 -2.11 -5.91
C VAL A 268 -25.19 -1.66 -4.45
N ARG A 269 -25.77 -0.51 -4.11
CA ARG A 269 -25.81 -0.01 -2.73
C ARG A 269 -26.60 -0.91 -1.80
N ASP A 270 -27.79 -1.33 -2.23
CA ASP A 270 -28.67 -2.19 -1.43
C ASP A 270 -27.98 -3.53 -1.14
N LEU A 271 -27.38 -4.14 -2.17
CA LEU A 271 -26.62 -5.39 -2.03
C LEU A 271 -25.36 -5.22 -1.17
N ALA A 272 -24.64 -4.10 -1.29
CA ALA A 272 -23.46 -3.83 -0.46
C ALA A 272 -23.84 -3.69 1.02
N GLN A 273 -24.96 -3.03 1.33
CA GLN A 273 -25.47 -2.90 2.69
C GLN A 273 -25.92 -4.24 3.27
N GLU A 274 -26.63 -5.06 2.49
CA GLU A 274 -27.03 -6.41 2.90
C GLU A 274 -25.80 -7.28 3.19
N PHE A 275 -24.81 -7.25 2.30
CA PHE A 275 -23.57 -7.98 2.46
C PHE A 275 -22.77 -7.54 3.70
N ALA A 276 -22.69 -6.24 3.96
CA ALA A 276 -22.07 -5.70 5.17
C ALA A 276 -22.80 -6.15 6.44
N GLY A 277 -24.13 -6.26 6.41
CA GLY A 277 -24.94 -6.81 7.51
C GLY A 277 -24.58 -8.25 7.84
N ILE A 278 -24.37 -9.09 6.83
CA ILE A 278 -23.96 -10.49 7.00
C ILE A 278 -22.54 -10.58 7.58
N ILE A 279 -21.60 -9.81 7.03
CA ILE A 279 -20.20 -9.82 7.48
C ILE A 279 -20.08 -9.36 8.93
N SER A 280 -20.87 -8.35 9.32
CA SER A 280 -20.85 -7.79 10.69
C SER A 280 -21.23 -8.79 11.78
N ALA A 281 -21.81 -9.95 11.42
CA ALA A 281 -22.13 -11.00 12.38
C ALA A 281 -20.88 -11.70 12.97
N ASN A 282 -19.71 -11.59 12.32
CA ASN A 282 -18.48 -12.19 12.83
C ASN A 282 -17.79 -11.27 13.86
N PRO A 283 -17.65 -11.69 15.12
CA PRO A 283 -17.04 -10.86 16.18
C PRO A 283 -15.55 -10.59 15.99
N GLN A 284 -14.88 -11.28 15.04
CA GLN A 284 -13.47 -11.05 14.73
C GLN A 284 -13.23 -9.87 13.78
N LEU A 285 -14.30 -9.29 13.23
CA LEU A 285 -14.21 -8.20 12.28
C LEU A 285 -14.51 -6.85 12.94
N ALA A 286 -13.81 -5.81 12.48
CA ALA A 286 -14.19 -4.44 12.77
C ALA A 286 -15.45 -4.06 11.98
N ALA A 287 -16.09 -2.95 12.37
CA ALA A 287 -17.25 -2.44 11.64
C ALA A 287 -16.90 -2.23 10.16
N PRO A 288 -17.71 -2.76 9.22
CA PRO A 288 -17.49 -2.53 7.80
C PRO A 288 -17.73 -1.06 7.45
N THR A 289 -17.00 -0.59 6.45
CA THR A 289 -17.04 0.78 5.94
C THR A 289 -17.14 0.72 4.43
N PHE A 290 -17.84 1.66 3.83
CA PHE A 290 -17.99 1.76 2.38
C PHE A 290 -17.10 2.88 1.84
N ASP A 291 -16.51 2.69 0.67
CA ASP A 291 -15.78 3.75 -0.04
C ASP A 291 -16.70 4.89 -0.54
N TRP A 292 -17.92 4.56 -0.96
CA TRP A 292 -18.98 5.52 -1.26
C TRP A 292 -20.37 4.92 -1.05
N ASN A 293 -21.20 5.58 -0.26
CA ASN A 293 -22.59 5.13 -0.05
C ASN A 293 -23.55 6.26 0.34
N GLU A 294 -23.05 7.37 0.88
CA GLU A 294 -23.85 8.46 1.41
C GLU A 294 -24.27 9.44 0.29
N PRO A 295 -25.58 9.56 -0.01
CA PRO A 295 -26.02 10.56 -0.97
C PRO A 295 -25.86 11.97 -0.40
N GLN A 296 -25.58 12.92 -1.27
CA GLN A 296 -25.55 14.34 -0.95
C GLN A 296 -26.82 15.03 -1.44
N ARG A 297 -27.28 16.00 -0.66
CA ARG A 297 -28.39 16.87 -1.05
C ARG A 297 -27.92 17.85 -2.12
N VAL A 298 -28.56 17.79 -3.29
CA VAL A 298 -28.31 18.69 -4.41
C VAL A 298 -29.53 19.58 -4.65
N LEU A 299 -29.28 20.78 -5.17
CA LEU A 299 -30.32 21.69 -5.66
C LEU A 299 -30.45 21.50 -7.16
N ARG A 300 -31.55 20.88 -7.59
CA ARG A 300 -31.86 20.68 -9.00
C ARG A 300 -32.68 21.84 -9.53
N VAL A 301 -32.22 22.43 -10.63
CA VAL A 301 -32.91 23.50 -11.36
C VAL A 301 -33.49 22.90 -12.64
N ASP A 302 -34.80 22.66 -12.64
CA ASP A 302 -35.53 22.17 -13.81
C ASP A 302 -36.09 23.36 -14.60
N VAL A 303 -35.51 23.62 -15.77
CA VAL A 303 -35.91 24.76 -16.61
C VAL A 303 -37.23 24.47 -17.33
N LEU A 304 -38.19 25.39 -17.19
CA LEU A 304 -39.47 25.39 -17.91
C LEU A 304 -39.25 25.97 -19.31
N GLN A 305 -38.88 25.10 -20.26
CA GLN A 305 -38.42 25.48 -21.60
C GLN A 305 -39.47 26.22 -22.45
N ASP A 306 -40.76 26.03 -22.15
CA ASP A 306 -41.87 26.76 -22.74
C ASP A 306 -41.87 28.23 -22.27
N LYS A 307 -41.80 28.47 -20.96
CA LYS A 307 -41.78 29.82 -20.37
C LYS A 307 -40.48 30.56 -20.68
N ALA A 308 -39.34 29.86 -20.60
CA ALA A 308 -38.04 30.43 -20.91
C ALA A 308 -38.00 30.96 -22.36
N ARG A 309 -38.52 30.19 -23.33
CA ARG A 309 -38.61 30.62 -24.74
C ARG A 309 -39.58 31.78 -24.97
N GLN A 310 -40.72 31.81 -24.29
CA GLN A 310 -41.66 32.94 -24.38
C GLN A 310 -41.01 34.25 -23.94
N LEU A 311 -40.11 34.19 -22.97
CA LEU A 311 -39.40 35.34 -22.41
C LEU A 311 -38.03 35.59 -23.08
N GLY A 312 -37.71 34.83 -24.14
CA GLY A 312 -36.46 34.97 -24.89
C GLY A 312 -35.20 34.57 -24.11
N ILE A 313 -35.33 33.74 -23.07
CA ILE A 313 -34.21 33.27 -22.24
C ILE A 313 -33.84 31.84 -22.64
N THR A 314 -32.54 31.57 -22.80
CA THR A 314 -32.02 30.23 -23.07
C THR A 314 -31.56 29.52 -21.79
N SER A 315 -31.42 28.20 -21.84
CA SER A 315 -30.84 27.44 -20.72
C SER A 315 -29.38 27.83 -20.43
N SER A 316 -28.65 28.29 -21.45
CA SER A 316 -27.28 28.79 -21.31
C SER A 316 -27.24 30.11 -20.51
N ASP A 317 -28.21 30.99 -20.72
CA ASP A 317 -28.31 32.26 -19.98
C ASP A 317 -28.60 32.00 -18.50
N ILE A 318 -29.54 31.08 -18.21
CA ILE A 318 -29.87 30.65 -16.85
C ILE A 318 -28.64 30.03 -16.16
N ALA A 319 -27.93 29.12 -16.85
CA ALA A 319 -26.73 28.48 -16.32
C ALA A 319 -25.60 29.48 -16.05
N SER A 320 -25.39 30.45 -16.96
CA SER A 320 -24.37 31.49 -16.82
C SER A 320 -24.70 32.46 -15.68
N ALA A 321 -25.96 32.85 -15.55
CA ALA A 321 -26.43 33.67 -14.43
C ALA A 321 -26.23 32.93 -13.10
N LEU A 322 -26.68 31.67 -12.99
CA LEU A 322 -26.47 30.86 -11.79
C LEU A 322 -24.98 30.68 -11.46
N ASN A 323 -24.14 30.43 -12.46
CA ASN A 323 -22.70 30.29 -12.25
C ASN A 323 -22.08 31.59 -11.74
N SER A 324 -22.38 32.73 -12.36
CA SER A 324 -21.86 34.03 -11.91
C SER A 324 -22.36 34.43 -10.51
N THR A 325 -23.60 34.09 -10.15
CA THR A 325 -24.16 34.38 -8.84
C THR A 325 -23.60 33.46 -7.74
N VAL A 326 -23.54 32.14 -7.99
CA VAL A 326 -23.20 31.14 -6.96
C VAL A 326 -21.71 30.78 -6.97
N GLY A 327 -21.21 30.32 -8.12
CA GLY A 327 -19.81 29.89 -8.30
C GLY A 327 -18.84 31.07 -8.41
N GLY A 328 -19.32 32.18 -8.97
CA GLY A 328 -18.49 33.28 -9.42
C GLY A 328 -17.94 33.04 -10.83
N ALA A 329 -17.75 34.11 -11.58
CA ALA A 329 -17.12 34.08 -12.89
C ALA A 329 -15.79 34.84 -12.84
N THR A 330 -14.71 34.19 -13.26
CA THR A 330 -13.41 34.87 -13.46
C THR A 330 -13.54 35.84 -14.63
N ILE A 331 -13.48 37.14 -14.34
CA ILE A 331 -13.64 38.20 -15.36
C ILE A 331 -12.30 38.55 -15.99
N THR A 332 -11.24 38.55 -15.19
CA THR A 332 -9.89 38.83 -15.64
C THR A 332 -8.88 38.26 -14.66
N GLN A 333 -7.60 38.34 -15.01
CA GLN A 333 -6.50 37.96 -14.14
C GLN A 333 -5.62 39.18 -13.90
N LEU A 334 -5.32 39.45 -12.63
CA LEU A 334 -4.34 40.43 -12.23
C LEU A 334 -2.97 39.77 -12.21
N ARG A 335 -2.02 40.30 -12.97
CA ARG A 335 -0.62 39.86 -12.89
C ARG A 335 0.07 40.59 -11.76
N ASP A 336 0.52 39.84 -10.76
CA ASP A 336 1.37 40.32 -9.68
C ASP A 336 2.73 39.61 -9.73
N ALA A 337 3.73 40.31 -10.27
CA ALA A 337 5.05 39.77 -10.61
C ALA A 337 4.98 38.49 -11.48
N THR A 338 5.23 37.33 -10.87
CA THR A 338 5.20 35.99 -11.49
C THR A 338 3.88 35.26 -11.27
N TYR A 339 2.96 35.81 -10.46
CA TYR A 339 1.66 35.22 -10.17
C TYR A 339 0.57 35.84 -11.05
N LEU A 340 -0.43 35.01 -11.40
CA LEU A 340 -1.68 35.44 -11.99
C LEU A 340 -2.78 35.19 -10.94
N ILE A 341 -3.50 36.24 -10.56
CA ILE A 341 -4.53 36.21 -9.54
C ILE A 341 -5.88 36.42 -10.23
N ASP A 342 -6.77 35.45 -10.10
CA ASP A 342 -8.12 35.53 -10.67
C ASP A 342 -8.95 36.61 -9.99
N VAL A 343 -9.48 37.55 -10.79
CA VAL A 343 -10.49 38.53 -10.35
C VAL A 343 -11.86 37.94 -10.64
N VAL A 344 -12.51 37.42 -9.59
CA VAL A 344 -13.80 36.75 -9.69
C VAL A 344 -14.94 37.71 -9.34
N ALA A 345 -15.86 37.93 -10.28
CA ALA A 345 -17.12 38.58 -10.00
C ALA A 345 -18.11 37.54 -9.47
N ARG A 346 -18.66 37.79 -8.29
CA ARG A 346 -19.65 36.92 -7.64
C ARG A 346 -20.65 37.76 -6.85
N SER A 347 -21.89 37.29 -6.75
CA SER A 347 -22.88 37.94 -5.89
C SER A 347 -22.48 37.88 -4.41
N ARG A 348 -23.03 38.83 -3.62
CA ARG A 348 -22.80 38.87 -2.17
C ARG A 348 -23.31 37.58 -1.54
N GLU A 349 -22.70 37.19 -0.43
CA GLU A 349 -23.05 35.94 0.26
C GLU A 349 -24.52 35.86 0.66
N ALA A 350 -25.10 36.98 1.13
CA ALA A 350 -26.51 37.06 1.49
C ALA A 350 -27.44 36.66 0.32
N ASP A 351 -27.07 37.00 -0.91
CA ASP A 351 -27.90 36.78 -2.11
C ASP A 351 -27.84 35.33 -2.62
N ARG A 352 -26.88 34.52 -2.15
CA ARG A 352 -26.66 33.13 -2.58
C ARG A 352 -26.69 32.10 -1.44
N SER A 353 -27.02 32.53 -0.23
CA SER A 353 -27.01 31.71 0.98
C SER A 353 -28.24 30.82 1.14
N SER A 354 -29.32 31.08 0.39
CA SER A 354 -30.58 30.36 0.54
C SER A 354 -31.23 30.01 -0.79
N VAL A 355 -32.10 29.01 -0.79
CA VAL A 355 -32.89 28.64 -1.98
C VAL A 355 -33.88 29.76 -2.34
N ALA A 356 -34.47 30.41 -1.34
CA ALA A 356 -35.42 31.49 -1.56
C ALA A 356 -34.76 32.69 -2.26
N THR A 357 -33.49 33.01 -1.93
CA THR A 357 -32.76 34.07 -2.62
C THR A 357 -32.43 33.67 -4.06
N LEU A 358 -32.09 32.41 -4.32
CA LEU A 358 -31.91 31.90 -5.69
C LEU A 358 -33.20 31.94 -6.52
N GLN A 359 -34.36 31.61 -5.92
CA GLN A 359 -35.66 31.69 -6.60
C GLN A 359 -36.02 33.13 -7.03
N ASN A 360 -35.65 34.11 -6.19
CA ASN A 360 -35.88 35.53 -6.43
C ASN A 360 -34.74 36.20 -7.22
N MET A 361 -33.73 35.44 -7.65
CA MET A 361 -32.62 35.93 -8.47
C MET A 361 -33.17 36.49 -9.79
N GLN A 362 -32.79 37.73 -10.09
CA GLN A 362 -33.24 38.45 -11.27
C GLN A 362 -32.40 38.06 -12.49
N LEU A 363 -33.06 37.50 -13.52
CA LEU A 363 -32.48 37.18 -14.81
C LEU A 363 -32.79 38.32 -15.79
N PRO A 364 -31.78 38.94 -16.42
CA PRO A 364 -32.01 39.92 -17.46
C PRO A 364 -32.59 39.24 -18.72
N THR A 365 -33.63 39.83 -19.30
CA THR A 365 -34.18 39.40 -20.59
C THR A 365 -33.56 40.21 -21.73
N GLY A 366 -33.65 39.70 -22.96
CA GLY A 366 -33.25 40.45 -24.16
C GLY A 366 -34.07 41.73 -24.41
N THR A 367 -35.21 41.92 -23.72
CA THR A 367 -36.05 43.12 -23.78
C THR A 367 -35.66 44.20 -22.77
N GLY A 368 -34.69 43.93 -21.88
CA GLY A 368 -34.24 44.84 -20.83
C GLY A 368 -35.00 44.74 -19.51
N ASP A 369 -36.04 43.90 -19.45
CA ASP A 369 -36.75 43.59 -18.21
C ASP A 369 -35.98 42.54 -17.41
N ALA A 370 -36.19 42.51 -16.10
CA ALA A 370 -35.63 41.48 -15.23
C ALA A 370 -36.75 40.61 -14.68
N ILE A 371 -36.59 39.29 -14.79
CA ILE A 371 -37.57 38.33 -14.27
C ILE A 371 -36.95 37.42 -13.22
N PRO A 372 -37.69 37.01 -12.17
CA PRO A 372 -37.17 36.08 -11.19
C PRO A 372 -36.95 34.69 -11.81
N LEU A 373 -35.90 33.99 -11.38
CA LEU A 373 -35.60 32.62 -11.81
C LEU A 373 -36.79 31.67 -11.61
N ALA A 374 -37.57 31.85 -10.54
CA ALA A 374 -38.78 31.08 -10.27
C ALA A 374 -39.86 31.17 -11.38
N ALA A 375 -39.82 32.20 -12.24
CA ALA A 375 -40.75 32.31 -13.37
C ALA A 375 -40.44 31.31 -14.50
N VAL A 376 -39.17 30.91 -14.64
CA VAL A 376 -38.66 30.10 -15.76
C VAL A 376 -38.01 28.79 -15.34
N ALA A 377 -37.85 28.52 -14.04
CA ALA A 377 -37.31 27.27 -13.54
C ALA A 377 -37.93 26.86 -12.19
N ASN A 378 -38.08 25.54 -12.00
CA ASN A 378 -38.43 24.94 -10.73
C ASN A 378 -37.15 24.53 -9.99
N ILE A 379 -37.02 24.94 -8.74
CA ILE A 379 -35.88 24.56 -7.90
C ILE A 379 -36.37 23.59 -6.84
N ARG A 380 -35.80 22.38 -6.81
CA ARG A 380 -36.13 21.36 -5.80
C ARG A 380 -34.87 20.71 -5.24
N TYR A 381 -35.03 20.14 -4.06
CA TYR A 381 -34.00 19.30 -3.48
C TYR A 381 -34.11 17.88 -4.01
N GLU A 382 -32.96 17.31 -4.36
CA GLU A 382 -32.83 15.91 -4.74
C GLU A 382 -31.61 15.31 -4.00
N LEU A 383 -31.54 13.99 -3.96
CA LEU A 383 -30.40 13.26 -3.43
C LEU A 383 -29.65 12.65 -4.60
N GLU A 384 -28.35 12.92 -4.67
CA GLU A 384 -27.47 12.37 -5.70
C GLU A 384 -26.18 11.87 -5.06
N GLN A 385 -25.53 10.87 -5.68
CA GLN A 385 -24.24 10.39 -5.22
C GLN A 385 -23.15 11.38 -5.65
N PRO A 386 -22.44 12.04 -4.71
CA PRO A 386 -21.42 13.03 -5.07
C PRO A 386 -20.19 12.38 -5.68
N THR A 387 -19.96 11.08 -5.42
CA THR A 387 -18.85 10.30 -5.95
C THR A 387 -19.36 8.92 -6.35
N VAL A 388 -18.92 8.43 -7.52
CA VAL A 388 -19.18 7.07 -7.99
C VAL A 388 -17.88 6.49 -8.51
N TRP A 389 -17.38 5.46 -7.82
CA TRP A 389 -16.20 4.75 -8.29
C TRP A 389 -16.58 3.76 -9.39
N ARG A 390 -15.86 3.84 -10.51
CA ARG A 390 -16.06 2.95 -11.66
C ARG A 390 -14.80 2.13 -11.88
N ARG A 391 -14.92 0.82 -11.71
CA ARG A 391 -13.86 -0.14 -12.02
C ARG A 391 -14.22 -0.86 -13.31
N ASP A 392 -13.29 -0.88 -14.27
CA ASP A 392 -13.54 -1.48 -15.59
C ASP A 392 -14.81 -0.95 -16.28
N ARG A 393 -15.13 0.34 -16.04
CA ARG A 393 -16.33 1.07 -16.48
C ARG A 393 -17.64 0.68 -15.79
N ILE A 394 -17.59 -0.11 -14.72
CA ILE A 394 -18.75 -0.55 -13.95
C ILE A 394 -18.75 0.13 -12.57
N PRO A 395 -19.86 0.77 -12.14
CA PRO A 395 -20.02 1.26 -10.77
C PRO A 395 -19.72 0.15 -9.75
N THR A 396 -18.84 0.42 -8.80
CA THR A 396 -18.37 -0.58 -7.83
C THR A 396 -18.19 0.07 -6.47
N ILE A 397 -18.75 -0.54 -5.43
CA ILE A 397 -18.51 -0.21 -4.01
C ILE A 397 -17.47 -1.19 -3.45
N THR A 398 -16.54 -0.69 -2.64
CA THR A 398 -15.45 -1.46 -2.02
C THR A 398 -15.53 -1.45 -0.49
#